data_AF-A0A519Y4Y3-F1
#
_entry.id   AF-A0A519Y4Y3-F1
#
_cell.length_a   1.000
_cell.length_b   1.000
_cell.length_c   1.000
_cell.angle_alpha   90.00
_cell.angle_beta   90.00
_cell.angle_gamma   90.00
#
_symmetry.space_group_name_H-M   'P 1'
#
loop_
_entity.id
_entity.type
_entity.pdbx_description
1 polymer ?
#
loop_
_entity_poly.entity_id
_entity_poly.type
_entity_poly.pdbx_seq_one_letter_code
_entity_poly.pdbx_strand_id
1 'polypeptide(L)'
;MPKLRLTTQRESIFNNEVISKFELFNSLFLTLPFYKIKDTGTLLPLFFKSCEEGIANGQKPAQIIEEFFAKFTSYTDRKDIIDLLFRFIQYIERQVVLFDAVEDASFTKLNTTDEQSTLAFILKKNADNKPMLAKIEKLIDELSLRLVLTAHPTQFYPGNVLAIITDLTKAIRDNDITAMNSLLQQLGK
;
A
#
# COMPACT_ATOMS: atom_id res chain seq x y z
N MET A 1 -30.46 7.79 -14.53
CA MET A 1 -29.19 8.10 -13.82
C MET A 1 -29.22 7.46 -12.43
N PRO A 2 -28.46 6.37 -12.21
CA PRO A 2 -28.01 6.02 -10.86
C PRO A 2 -26.50 5.70 -10.90
N LYS A 3 -25.64 6.70 -10.67
CA LYS A 3 -24.19 6.50 -10.50
C LYS A 3 -23.69 6.82 -9.08
N LEU A 4 -24.57 7.23 -8.18
CA LEU A 4 -24.18 7.75 -6.85
C LEU A 4 -24.06 6.69 -5.73
N ARG A 5 -24.53 5.44 -5.95
CA ARG A 5 -24.48 4.37 -4.92
C ARG A 5 -23.25 3.46 -4.99
N LEU A 6 -22.58 3.39 -6.14
CA LEU A 6 -21.44 2.48 -6.36
C LEU A 6 -20.16 2.96 -5.66
N THR A 7 -19.99 4.27 -5.52
CA THR A 7 -18.84 4.88 -4.82
C THR A 7 -18.81 4.49 -3.36
N THR A 8 -19.95 4.54 -2.67
CA THR A 8 -20.05 4.22 -1.23
C THR A 8 -19.79 2.74 -0.92
N GLN A 9 -20.19 1.84 -1.82
CA GLN A 9 -19.95 0.40 -1.66
C GLN A 9 -18.48 0.04 -1.92
N ARG A 10 -17.87 0.61 -2.98
CA ARG A 10 -16.44 0.42 -3.25
C ARG A 10 -15.57 1.03 -2.16
N GLU A 11 -15.89 2.23 -1.68
CA GLU A 11 -15.24 2.86 -0.53
C GLU A 11 -15.34 1.99 0.73
N SER A 12 -16.52 1.42 1.01
CA SER A 12 -16.68 0.54 2.17
C SER A 12 -15.86 -0.76 2.03
N ILE A 13 -15.81 -1.37 0.85
CA ILE A 13 -14.99 -2.56 0.61
C ILE A 13 -13.51 -2.21 0.72
N PHE A 14 -13.08 -1.07 0.18
CA PHE A 14 -11.70 -0.59 0.29
C PHE A 14 -11.30 -0.32 1.73
N ASN A 15 -12.15 0.35 2.51
CA ASN A 15 -11.88 0.58 3.93
C ASN A 15 -11.72 -0.74 4.69
N ASN A 16 -12.59 -1.73 4.45
CA ASN A 16 -12.55 -3.00 5.17
C ASN A 16 -11.41 -3.93 4.71
N GLU A 17 -11.17 -4.03 3.40
CA GLU A 17 -10.22 -5.00 2.83
C GLU A 17 -8.81 -4.44 2.64
N VAL A 18 -8.64 -3.12 2.60
CA VAL A 18 -7.33 -2.46 2.43
C VAL A 18 -6.95 -1.73 3.71
N ILE A 19 -7.72 -0.71 4.12
CA ILE A 19 -7.34 0.14 5.27
C ILE A 19 -7.25 -0.66 6.57
N SER A 20 -8.30 -1.38 6.95
CA SER A 20 -8.31 -2.13 8.22
C SER A 20 -7.24 -3.22 8.28
N LYS A 21 -6.97 -3.89 7.15
CA LYS A 21 -5.90 -4.91 7.09
C LYS A 21 -4.52 -4.27 7.17
N PHE A 22 -4.31 -3.17 6.45
CA PHE A 22 -3.09 -2.40 6.53
C PHE A 22 -2.83 -1.94 7.97
N GLU A 23 -3.82 -1.35 8.65
CA GLU A 23 -3.67 -0.91 10.04
C GLU A 23 -3.28 -2.06 10.99
N LEU A 24 -3.89 -3.24 10.82
CA LEU A 24 -3.58 -4.42 11.61
C LEU A 24 -2.13 -4.87 11.39
N PHE A 25 -1.73 -5.05 10.13
CA PHE A 25 -0.37 -5.49 9.81
C PHE A 25 0.68 -4.42 10.14
N ASN A 26 0.36 -3.15 9.97
CA ASN A 26 1.22 -2.04 10.34
C ASN A 26 1.42 -1.97 11.85
N SER A 27 0.38 -2.25 12.65
CA SER A 27 0.50 -2.36 14.10
C SER A 27 1.39 -3.52 14.52
N LEU A 28 1.24 -4.69 13.88
CA LEU A 28 2.15 -5.82 14.09
C LEU A 28 3.59 -5.44 13.72
N PHE A 29 3.77 -4.80 12.56
CA PHE A 29 5.06 -4.34 12.07
C PHE A 29 5.71 -3.35 13.05
N LEU A 30 4.98 -2.38 13.61
CA LEU A 30 5.45 -1.44 14.63
C LEU A 30 5.92 -2.13 15.92
N THR A 31 5.34 -3.29 16.25
CA THR A 31 5.67 -4.04 17.47
C THR A 31 6.81 -5.04 17.28
N LEU A 32 7.30 -5.25 16.06
CA LEU A 32 8.41 -6.17 15.81
C LEU A 32 9.72 -5.60 16.39
N PRO A 33 10.53 -6.42 17.08
CA PRO A 33 11.79 -5.98 17.66
C PRO A 33 12.83 -5.81 16.54
N PHE A 34 12.85 -4.65 15.88
CA PHE A 34 13.88 -4.37 14.89
C PHE A 34 15.23 -4.27 15.58
N TYR A 35 16.23 -4.98 15.04
CA TYR A 35 17.59 -4.98 15.55
C TYR A 35 18.22 -3.60 15.34
N LYS A 36 18.13 -2.73 16.36
CA LYS A 36 19.29 -2.06 16.99
C LYS A 36 18.92 -0.92 17.95
N ILE A 37 17.71 -0.36 17.93
CA ILE A 37 17.26 0.61 18.93
C ILE A 37 15.78 0.37 19.21
N LYS A 38 15.43 0.07 20.47
CA LYS A 38 14.07 -0.24 20.94
C LYS A 38 13.06 0.90 20.75
N ASP A 39 13.51 2.09 20.33
CA ASP A 39 12.72 3.32 20.40
C ASP A 39 12.17 3.81 19.06
N THR A 40 12.61 3.31 17.90
CA THR A 40 12.12 3.82 16.59
C THR A 40 10.63 3.55 16.37
N GLY A 41 10.14 2.37 16.76
CA GLY A 41 8.71 2.02 16.65
C GLY A 41 7.80 2.88 17.54
N THR A 42 8.31 3.40 18.65
CA THR A 42 7.59 4.32 19.56
C THR A 42 7.73 5.77 19.15
N LEU A 43 8.91 6.17 18.67
CA LEU A 43 9.23 7.55 18.30
C LEU A 43 8.59 7.96 16.98
N LEU A 44 8.40 7.03 16.03
CA LEU A 44 7.81 7.38 14.73
C LEU A 44 6.34 7.83 14.83
N PRO A 45 5.43 7.14 15.55
CA PRO A 45 4.07 7.66 15.78
C PRO A 45 4.06 9.03 16.47
N LEU A 46 4.97 9.25 17.41
CA LEU A 46 5.12 10.55 18.07
C LEU A 46 5.60 11.63 17.10
N PHE A 47 6.54 11.29 16.22
CA PHE A 47 7.03 12.18 15.17
C PHE A 47 5.91 12.55 14.20
N PHE A 48 5.12 11.57 13.74
CA PHE A 48 3.96 11.81 12.88
C PHE A 48 2.98 12.79 13.52
N LYS A 49 2.66 12.58 14.81
CA LYS A 49 1.79 13.49 15.57
C LYS A 49 2.37 14.90 15.67
N SER A 50 3.68 15.04 15.94
CA SER A 50 4.34 16.34 15.95
C SER A 50 4.31 17.02 14.58
N CYS A 51 4.43 16.27 13.49
CA CYS A 51 4.27 16.80 12.14
C CYS A 51 2.83 17.27 11.87
N GLU A 52 1.81 16.49 12.22
CA GLU A 52 0.41 16.90 12.05
C GLU A 52 0.09 18.18 12.83
N GLU A 53 0.45 18.23 14.11
CA GLU A 53 0.25 19.41 14.97
C GLU A 53 1.01 20.62 14.41
N GLY A 54 2.26 20.44 14.00
CA GLY A 54 3.08 21.54 13.52
C GLY A 54 2.66 22.09 12.16
N ILE A 55 2.24 21.21 11.24
CA ILE A 55 1.67 21.61 9.95
C ILE A 55 0.35 22.37 10.16
N ALA A 56 -0.54 21.87 11.04
CA ALA A 56 -1.79 22.55 11.38
C ALA A 56 -1.56 23.95 11.97
N ASN A 57 -0.47 24.12 12.71
CA ASN A 57 -0.07 25.40 13.31
C ASN A 57 0.77 26.30 12.37
N GLY A 58 1.02 25.88 11.12
CA GLY A 58 1.82 26.65 10.16
C GLY A 58 3.31 26.75 10.51
N GLN A 59 3.83 25.84 11.33
CA GLN A 59 5.26 25.78 11.68
C GLN A 59 6.11 25.37 10.48
N LYS A 60 7.37 25.81 10.45
CA LYS A 60 8.33 25.38 9.42
C LYS A 60 8.83 23.97 9.72
N PRO A 61 9.14 23.14 8.70
CA PRO A 61 9.63 21.77 8.91
C PRO A 61 10.83 21.65 9.84
N ALA A 62 11.79 22.59 9.75
CA ALA A 62 12.95 22.60 10.64
C ALA A 62 12.55 22.77 12.12
N GLN A 63 11.55 23.61 12.40
CA GLN A 63 11.06 23.84 13.76
C GLN A 63 10.38 22.59 14.31
N ILE A 64 9.54 21.93 13.50
CA ILE A 64 8.86 20.68 13.88
C ILE A 64 9.89 19.60 14.27
N ILE A 65 10.94 19.46 13.46
CA ILE A 65 12.01 18.50 13.71
C ILE A 65 12.75 18.86 15.00
N GLU A 66 13.21 20.10 15.15
CA GLU A 66 13.93 20.56 16.34
C GLU A 66 13.11 20.39 17.64
N GLU A 67 11.82 20.77 17.62
CA GLU A 67 10.90 20.62 18.75
C GLU A 67 10.66 19.16 19.11
N PHE A 68 10.50 18.28 18.12
CA PHE A 68 10.35 16.85 18.34
C PHE A 68 11.57 16.25 19.04
N PHE A 69 12.76 16.50 18.52
CA PHE A 69 14.00 15.96 19.10
C PHE A 69 14.24 16.51 20.51
N ALA A 70 13.96 17.79 20.75
CA ALA A 70 14.06 18.40 22.08
C ALA A 70 13.07 17.82 23.10
N LYS A 71 11.88 17.42 22.67
CA LYS A 71 10.80 16.96 23.54
C LYS A 71 10.85 15.45 23.84
N PHE A 72 11.24 14.64 22.85
CA PHE A 72 11.09 13.18 22.92
C PHE A 72 12.41 12.42 22.91
N THR A 73 13.55 13.08 22.73
CA THR A 73 14.86 12.43 22.70
C THR A 73 15.88 13.18 23.56
N SER A 74 16.94 12.49 24.00
CA SER A 74 18.09 13.11 24.66
C SER A 74 19.27 13.30 23.70
N TYR A 75 19.04 13.14 22.39
CA TYR A 75 20.09 13.25 21.39
C TYR A 75 20.57 14.70 21.28
N THR A 76 21.85 14.90 21.52
CA THR A 76 22.53 16.20 21.40
C THR A 76 23.49 16.23 20.22
N ASP A 77 23.92 15.07 19.72
CA ASP A 77 24.74 14.98 18.51
C ASP A 77 23.86 15.01 17.25
N ARG A 78 24.25 15.87 16.30
CA ARG A 78 23.64 15.98 14.98
C ARG A 78 23.68 14.64 14.22
N LYS A 79 24.69 13.81 14.45
CA LYS A 79 24.81 12.51 13.79
C LYS A 79 23.66 11.56 14.17
N ASP A 80 23.29 11.54 15.45
CA ASP A 80 22.20 10.69 15.96
C ASP A 80 20.83 11.14 15.44
N ILE A 81 20.63 12.46 15.33
CA ILE A 81 19.42 13.05 14.72
C ILE A 81 19.26 12.59 13.27
N ILE A 82 20.33 12.70 12.48
CA ILE A 82 20.33 12.30 11.07
C ILE A 82 20.08 10.79 10.95
N ASP A 83 20.73 9.98 11.77
CA ASP A 83 20.56 8.53 11.76
C ASP A 83 19.11 8.13 12.09
N LEU A 84 18.48 8.76 13.08
CA LEU A 84 17.07 8.51 13.40
C LEU A 84 16.13 8.91 12.26
N LEU A 85 16.35 10.07 11.64
CA LEU A 85 15.55 10.52 10.49
C LEU A 85 15.66 9.56 9.30
N PHE A 86 16.85 9.05 9.00
CA PHE A 86 17.02 8.03 7.95
C PHE A 86 16.25 6.75 8.28
N ARG A 87 16.25 6.32 9.54
CA ARG A 87 15.46 5.16 9.97
C ARG A 87 13.96 5.40 9.84
N PHE A 88 13.47 6.61 10.12
CA PHE A 88 12.07 6.96 9.86
C PHE A 88 11.72 6.83 8.38
N ILE A 89 12.58 7.35 7.49
CA ILE A 89 12.38 7.22 6.04
C ILE A 89 12.31 5.74 5.63
N GLN A 90 13.30 4.93 6.03
CA GLN A 90 13.31 3.49 5.75
C GLN A 90 12.08 2.77 6.27
N TYR A 91 11.59 3.17 7.45
CA TYR A 91 10.39 2.60 8.03
C TYR A 91 9.13 2.97 7.23
N ILE A 92 8.98 4.24 6.87
CA ILE A 92 7.87 4.74 6.06
C ILE A 92 7.87 4.04 4.69
N GLU A 93 9.05 3.85 4.08
CA GLU A 93 9.17 3.09 2.83
C GLU A 93 8.61 1.68 2.96
N ARG A 94 8.90 0.97 4.07
CA ARG A 94 8.36 -0.37 4.34
C ARG A 94 6.85 -0.36 4.63
N GLN A 95 6.30 0.73 5.18
CA GLN A 95 4.84 0.88 5.32
C GLN A 95 4.16 1.03 3.96
N VAL A 96 4.73 1.80 3.04
CA VAL A 96 4.23 1.91 1.66
C VAL A 96 4.27 0.54 0.98
N VAL A 97 5.36 -0.20 1.13
CA VAL A 97 5.48 -1.59 0.66
C VAL A 97 4.33 -2.48 1.15
N LEU A 98 4.10 -2.43 2.47
CA LEU A 98 3.07 -3.25 3.10
C LEU A 98 1.69 -2.87 2.59
N PHE A 99 1.44 -1.58 2.40
CA PHE A 99 0.20 -1.08 1.83
C PHE A 99 -0.03 -1.65 0.43
N ASP A 100 0.96 -1.56 -0.46
CA ASP A 100 0.88 -2.09 -1.83
C ASP A 100 0.58 -3.60 -1.81
N ALA A 101 1.25 -4.35 -0.93
CA ALA A 101 1.03 -5.79 -0.82
C ALA A 101 -0.40 -6.14 -0.39
N VAL A 102 -0.98 -5.36 0.52
CA VAL A 102 -2.37 -5.51 1.01
C VAL A 102 -3.38 -5.10 -0.07
N GLU A 103 -3.13 -3.98 -0.77
CA GLU A 103 -3.98 -3.51 -1.86
C GLU A 103 -4.04 -4.55 -2.99
N ASP A 104 -2.87 -5.04 -3.43
CA ASP A 104 -2.77 -6.08 -4.44
C ASP A 104 -3.45 -7.38 -4.00
N ALA A 105 -3.34 -7.74 -2.73
CA ALA A 105 -4.03 -8.92 -2.19
C ALA A 105 -5.56 -8.79 -2.29
N SER A 106 -6.06 -7.57 -2.14
CA SER A 106 -7.49 -7.23 -2.16
C SER A 106 -8.03 -6.87 -3.54
N PHE A 107 -7.19 -6.78 -4.57
CA PHE A 107 -7.56 -6.36 -5.93
C PHE A 107 -8.78 -7.11 -6.51
N THR A 108 -8.80 -8.44 -6.37
CA THR A 108 -9.92 -9.26 -6.89
C THR A 108 -11.24 -8.90 -6.20
N LYS A 109 -11.22 -8.61 -4.89
CA LYS A 109 -12.41 -8.26 -4.10
C LYS A 109 -12.93 -6.84 -4.40
N LEU A 110 -12.02 -5.93 -4.75
CA LEU A 110 -12.36 -4.56 -5.16
C LEU A 110 -12.99 -4.52 -6.57
N ASN A 111 -12.61 -5.47 -7.44
CA ASN A 111 -13.00 -5.50 -8.84
C ASN A 111 -14.12 -6.52 -9.17
N THR A 112 -14.67 -7.24 -8.18
CA THR A 112 -15.75 -8.22 -8.37
C THR A 112 -17.05 -7.62 -8.95
N THR A 113 -17.22 -6.30 -8.94
CA THR A 113 -18.44 -5.64 -9.42
C THR A 113 -18.57 -5.58 -10.95
N ASP A 114 -17.53 -5.96 -11.71
CA ASP A 114 -17.49 -5.84 -13.19
C ASP A 114 -17.69 -7.17 -13.94
N GLU A 115 -18.26 -8.21 -13.31
CA GLU A 115 -18.55 -9.48 -14.01
C GLU A 115 -19.41 -9.29 -15.27
N GLN A 116 -20.32 -8.31 -15.27
CA GLN A 116 -21.15 -7.93 -16.43
C GLN A 116 -20.38 -7.22 -17.56
N SER A 117 -19.14 -6.84 -17.30
CA SER A 117 -18.24 -6.12 -18.21
C SER A 117 -17.15 -7.02 -18.78
N THR A 118 -17.06 -8.27 -18.31
CA THR A 118 -16.09 -9.23 -18.82
C THR A 118 -16.40 -9.61 -20.27
N LEU A 119 -15.35 -9.79 -21.07
CA LEU A 119 -15.48 -10.23 -22.46
C LEU A 119 -16.29 -11.55 -22.55
N ALA A 120 -16.06 -12.46 -21.60
CA ALA A 120 -16.80 -13.71 -21.48
C ALA A 120 -18.31 -13.49 -21.31
N PHE A 121 -18.73 -12.54 -20.45
CA PHE A 121 -20.14 -12.20 -20.27
C PHE A 121 -20.74 -11.57 -21.54
N ILE A 122 -20.03 -10.64 -22.18
CA ILE A 122 -20.47 -9.98 -23.42
C ILE A 122 -20.65 -11.01 -24.55
N LEU A 123 -19.70 -11.93 -24.71
CA LEU A 123 -19.78 -12.99 -25.71
C LEU A 123 -20.94 -13.95 -25.41
N LYS A 124 -21.10 -14.38 -24.16
CA LYS A 124 -22.18 -15.29 -23.75
C LYS A 124 -23.56 -14.67 -23.93
N LYS A 125 -23.73 -13.37 -23.62
CA LYS A 125 -24.98 -12.64 -23.80
C LYS A 125 -25.37 -12.49 -25.28
N ASN A 126 -24.40 -12.43 -26.18
CA ASN A 126 -24.61 -12.22 -27.61
C ASN A 126 -24.43 -13.49 -28.44
N ALA A 127 -24.35 -14.67 -27.81
CA ALA A 127 -24.09 -15.95 -28.49
C ALA A 127 -25.07 -16.24 -29.64
N ASP A 128 -26.34 -15.88 -29.47
CA ASP A 128 -27.38 -16.07 -30.49
C ASP A 128 -27.51 -14.88 -31.46
N ASN A 129 -26.79 -13.79 -31.22
CA ASN A 129 -26.87 -12.54 -31.98
C ASN A 129 -25.70 -12.43 -32.97
N LYS A 130 -25.79 -13.16 -34.10
CA LYS A 130 -24.79 -13.18 -35.17
C LYS A 130 -24.28 -11.79 -35.63
N PRO A 131 -25.11 -10.78 -35.91
CA PRO A 131 -24.60 -9.47 -36.35
C PRO A 131 -23.82 -8.75 -35.26
N MET A 132 -24.18 -8.95 -33.99
CA MET A 132 -23.43 -8.38 -32.87
C MET A 132 -22.09 -9.09 -32.66
N LEU A 133 -22.03 -10.42 -32.82
CA LEU A 133 -20.78 -11.18 -32.77
C LEU A 133 -19.80 -10.76 -33.86
N ALA A 134 -20.26 -10.60 -35.10
CA ALA A 134 -19.41 -10.10 -36.20
C ALA A 134 -18.84 -8.70 -35.91
N LYS A 135 -19.61 -7.85 -35.22
CA LYS A 135 -19.14 -6.52 -34.78
C LYS A 135 -18.08 -6.63 -33.68
N ILE A 136 -18.24 -7.55 -32.73
CA ILE A 136 -17.26 -7.80 -31.66
C ILE A 136 -15.97 -8.35 -32.25
N GLU A 137 -16.04 -9.31 -33.17
CA GLU A 137 -14.89 -9.89 -33.87
C GLU A 137 -14.08 -8.79 -34.58
N LYS A 138 -14.76 -7.94 -35.36
CA LYS A 138 -14.11 -6.80 -36.02
C LYS A 138 -13.44 -5.83 -35.03
N LEU A 139 -14.07 -5.55 -33.89
CA LEU A 139 -13.49 -4.67 -32.86
C LEU A 139 -12.26 -5.30 -32.19
N ILE A 140 -12.23 -6.63 -32.02
CA ILE A 140 -11.06 -7.34 -31.49
C ILE A 140 -9.92 -7.31 -32.51
N ASP A 141 -10.21 -7.51 -33.80
CA ASP A 141 -9.22 -7.44 -34.88
C ASP A 141 -8.60 -6.04 -35.01
N GLU A 142 -9.38 -4.99 -34.78
CA GLU A 142 -8.92 -3.59 -34.82
C GLU A 142 -8.25 -3.14 -33.50
N LEU A 143 -8.40 -3.89 -32.42
CA LEU A 143 -7.86 -3.52 -31.11
C LEU A 143 -6.35 -3.72 -31.07
N SER A 144 -5.62 -2.61 -31.02
CA SER A 144 -4.18 -2.60 -30.77
C SER A 144 -3.88 -1.92 -29.44
N LEU A 145 -3.30 -2.66 -28.50
CA LEU A 145 -2.81 -2.13 -27.23
C LEU A 145 -1.28 -2.15 -27.21
N ARG A 146 -0.66 -0.99 -27.00
CA ARG A 146 0.77 -0.88 -26.71
C ARG A 146 0.94 -0.49 -25.25
N LEU A 147 1.31 -1.46 -24.43
CA LEU A 147 1.71 -1.20 -23.05
C LEU A 147 3.13 -0.61 -23.06
N VAL A 148 3.25 0.63 -22.58
CA VAL A 148 4.56 1.24 -22.32
C VAL A 148 4.72 1.27 -20.82
N LEU A 149 5.48 0.30 -20.30
CA LEU A 149 5.81 0.28 -18.89
C LEU A 149 6.81 1.39 -18.62
N THR A 150 6.41 2.37 -17.83
CA THR A 150 7.32 3.38 -17.28
C THR A 150 7.83 2.87 -15.94
N ALA A 151 9.08 3.18 -15.60
CA ALA A 151 9.55 2.95 -14.24
C ALA A 151 8.59 3.65 -13.26
N HIS A 152 8.30 3.03 -12.12
CA HIS A 152 7.72 3.78 -11.02
C HIS A 152 8.73 4.90 -10.70
N PRO A 153 8.33 6.20 -10.73
CA PRO A 153 9.27 7.32 -10.61
C PRO A 153 10.09 7.27 -9.31
N THR A 154 9.63 6.45 -8.38
CA THR A 154 10.30 6.09 -7.14
C THR A 154 10.19 4.58 -6.87
N GLN A 155 10.83 3.73 -7.67
CA GLN A 155 11.00 2.31 -7.31
C GLN A 155 12.09 2.21 -6.22
N PHE A 156 11.69 2.34 -4.96
CA PHE A 156 12.61 2.35 -3.82
C PHE A 156 13.08 0.97 -3.35
N TYR A 157 12.57 -0.12 -3.96
CA TYR A 157 12.72 -1.46 -3.40
C TYR A 157 13.86 -2.25 -4.07
N PRO A 158 14.88 -2.70 -3.31
CA PRO A 158 15.82 -3.68 -3.82
C PRO A 158 15.10 -5.01 -4.14
N GLY A 159 15.65 -5.80 -5.06
CA GLY A 159 14.96 -6.99 -5.61
C GLY A 159 14.53 -8.03 -4.57
N ASN A 160 15.24 -8.11 -3.45
CA ASN A 160 14.85 -8.95 -2.30
C ASN A 160 13.55 -8.48 -1.64
N VAL A 161 13.33 -7.16 -1.52
CA VAL A 161 12.09 -6.60 -0.98
C VAL A 161 10.93 -6.89 -1.93
N LEU A 162 11.13 -6.81 -3.25
CA LEU A 162 10.10 -7.19 -4.23
C LEU A 162 9.66 -8.66 -4.12
N ALA A 163 10.60 -9.57 -3.84
CA ALA A 163 10.27 -10.97 -3.58
C ALA A 163 9.42 -11.12 -2.30
N ILE A 164 9.84 -10.45 -1.21
CA ILE A 164 9.09 -10.42 0.05
C ILE A 164 7.67 -9.88 -0.15
N ILE A 165 7.50 -8.83 -0.97
CA ILE A 165 6.18 -8.27 -1.31
C ILE A 165 5.30 -9.29 -2.00
N THR A 166 5.84 -9.95 -3.02
CA THR A 166 5.11 -10.95 -3.81
C THR A 166 4.63 -12.09 -2.91
N ASP A 167 5.50 -12.58 -2.03
CA ASP A 167 5.18 -13.62 -1.07
C ASP A 167 4.19 -13.15 -0.01
N LEU A 168 4.31 -11.90 0.44
CA LEU A 168 3.42 -11.30 1.43
C LEU A 168 2.01 -11.12 0.86
N THR A 169 1.88 -10.62 -0.37
CA THR A 169 0.61 -10.53 -1.10
C THR A 169 -0.06 -11.90 -1.19
N LYS A 170 0.71 -12.96 -1.49
CA LYS A 170 0.19 -14.32 -1.54
C LYS A 170 -0.28 -14.80 -0.16
N ALA A 171 0.54 -14.60 0.88
CA ALA A 171 0.20 -14.98 2.25
C ALA A 171 -1.06 -14.25 2.77
N ILE A 172 -1.24 -12.97 2.41
CA ILE A 172 -2.45 -12.20 2.75
C ILE A 172 -3.68 -12.75 2.02
N ARG A 173 -3.55 -13.13 0.74
CA ARG A 173 -4.64 -13.75 -0.03
C ARG A 173 -5.05 -15.10 0.55
N ASP A 174 -4.07 -15.92 0.92
CA ASP A 174 -4.27 -17.27 1.47
C ASP A 174 -4.61 -17.26 2.98
N ASN A 175 -4.56 -16.08 3.62
CA ASN A 175 -4.76 -15.87 5.05
C ASN A 175 -3.80 -16.68 5.94
N ASP A 176 -2.56 -16.88 5.48
CA ASP A 176 -1.50 -17.59 6.22
C ASP A 176 -0.78 -16.64 7.19
N ILE A 177 -1.29 -16.59 8.42
CA ILE A 177 -0.77 -15.72 9.50
C ILE A 177 0.69 -16.03 9.83
N THR A 178 1.12 -17.29 9.73
CA THR A 178 2.48 -17.69 10.08
C THR A 178 3.46 -17.19 9.04
N ALA A 179 3.13 -17.37 7.75
CA ALA A 179 3.92 -16.84 6.65
C ALA A 179 3.97 -15.30 6.69
N MET A 180 2.83 -14.64 6.92
CA MET A 180 2.77 -13.17 7.04
C MET A 180 3.71 -12.65 8.13
N ASN A 181 3.69 -13.23 9.34
CA ASN A 181 4.57 -12.78 10.43
C ASN A 181 6.06 -12.97 10.09
N SER A 182 6.42 -14.11 9.49
CA SER A 182 7.79 -14.37 9.04
C SER A 182 8.25 -13.37 7.98
N LEU A 183 7.40 -13.08 6.99
CA LEU A 183 7.70 -12.14 5.91
C LEU A 183 7.82 -10.70 6.42
N LEU A 184 6.97 -10.29 7.37
CA LEU A 184 7.08 -8.98 8.03
C LEU A 184 8.39 -8.83 8.81
N GLN A 185 8.87 -9.89 9.47
CA GLN A 185 10.18 -9.88 10.13
C GLN A 185 11.34 -9.77 9.13
N GLN A 186 11.22 -10.39 7.96
CA GLN A 186 12.21 -10.29 6.89
C GLN A 186 12.23 -8.90 6.26
N LEU A 187 11.06 -8.29 6.05
CA LEU A 187 10.93 -6.90 5.61
C LEU A 187 11.59 -5.93 6.61
N GLY A 188 11.58 -6.31 7.89
CA GLY A 188 12.19 -5.58 8.99
C GLY A 188 13.71 -5.57 9.06
N LYS A 189 14.36 -6.58 8.49
CA LYS A 189 15.82 -6.73 8.51
C LYS A 189 16.48 -5.77 7.53
#